data_AF-A0AAU9S1J4-F1
#
_entry.id   AF-A0AAU9S1J4-F1
#
_cell.length_a   1.000
_cell.length_b   1.000
_cell.length_c   1.000
_cell.angle_alpha   90.00
_cell.angle_beta   90.00
_cell.angle_gamma   90.00
#
_symmetry.space_group_name_H-M   'P 1'
#
loop_
_entity.id
_entity.type
_entity.pdbx_description
1 polymer ?
#
loop_
_entity_poly.entity_id
_entity_poly.type
_entity_poly.pdbx_seq_one_letter_code
_entity_poly.pdbx_strand_id
1 'polypeptide(L)'
;MHKGRWRAEDLALNSGWLSVGPWCVIQNVFFRFYMRKIEWYDSKNKVWIPLKGLETLLPRLAGVNKVTDYGGKMVILWQEPDVVSDMSHQLWCAEIAIEKRQKGEIWGILEWFDIVSSASGLLKIDHALTTII
;
A
#
# COMPACT_ATOMS: atom_id res chain seq x y z
N MET A 1 -22.65 -25.95 1.01
CA MET A 1 -21.49 -25.92 1.94
C MET A 1 -20.33 -26.64 1.26
N HIS A 2 -19.52 -25.92 0.46
CA HIS A 2 -18.42 -26.54 -0.29
C HIS A 2 -17.14 -26.55 0.55
N LYS A 3 -16.70 -27.78 0.85
CA LYS A 3 -15.49 -28.15 1.58
C LYS A 3 -14.25 -27.55 0.93
N GLY A 4 -13.43 -26.92 1.79
CA GLY A 4 -12.13 -26.37 1.48
C GLY A 4 -11.26 -27.37 0.72
N ARG A 5 -10.83 -26.93 -0.45
CA ARG A 5 -9.80 -27.59 -1.24
C ARG A 5 -8.66 -26.59 -1.34
N TRP A 6 -7.75 -26.63 -0.37
CA TRP A 6 -6.47 -25.92 -0.47
C TRP A 6 -5.74 -26.51 -1.68
N ARG A 7 -5.78 -25.80 -2.81
CA ARG A 7 -4.96 -26.14 -3.98
C ARG A 7 -3.53 -25.74 -3.66
N ALA A 8 -2.57 -26.49 -4.21
CA ALA A 8 -1.14 -26.22 -4.08
C ALA A 8 -0.87 -24.72 -4.11
N GLU A 9 -0.23 -24.23 -3.05
CA GLU A 9 -0.01 -22.82 -2.82
C GLU A 9 0.72 -22.20 -4.02
N ASP A 10 0.19 -21.11 -4.54
CA ASP A 10 0.77 -20.45 -5.70
C ASP A 10 2.08 -19.77 -5.29
N LEU A 11 3.21 -20.21 -5.84
CA LEU A 11 4.54 -19.66 -5.51
C LEU A 11 4.58 -18.13 -5.63
N ALA A 12 3.89 -17.57 -6.63
CA ALA A 12 3.78 -16.13 -6.80
C ALA A 12 2.97 -15.47 -5.67
N LEU A 13 1.87 -16.07 -5.22
CA LEU A 13 1.09 -15.58 -4.08
C LEU A 13 1.91 -15.69 -2.78
N ASN A 14 2.61 -16.81 -2.58
CA ASN A 14 3.52 -17.03 -1.45
C ASN A 14 4.65 -15.98 -1.44
N SER A 15 5.16 -15.56 -2.59
CA SER A 15 6.12 -14.44 -2.66
C SER A 15 5.56 -13.10 -2.18
N GLY A 16 4.23 -12.91 -2.21
CA GLY A 16 3.56 -11.75 -1.63
C GLY A 16 3.51 -11.83 -0.11
N TRP A 17 3.12 -12.98 0.43
CA TRP A 17 3.06 -13.23 1.88
C TRP A 17 4.44 -13.20 2.54
N LEU A 18 5.46 -13.70 1.83
CA LEU A 18 6.86 -13.68 2.26
C LEU A 18 7.58 -12.37 1.91
N SER A 19 6.88 -11.43 1.28
CA SER A 19 7.44 -10.13 0.98
C SER A 19 7.73 -9.40 2.29
N VAL A 20 8.92 -8.82 2.40
CA VAL A 20 9.34 -8.01 3.55
C VAL A 20 8.61 -6.65 3.57
N GLY A 21 7.91 -6.29 2.49
CA GLY A 21 7.23 -4.99 2.34
C GLY A 21 5.78 -4.95 2.82
N PRO A 22 5.22 -3.74 3.04
CA PRO A 22 3.81 -3.56 3.40
C PRO A 22 2.85 -4.12 2.35
N TRP A 23 1.70 -4.61 2.80
CA TRP A 23 0.68 -5.19 1.94
C TRP A 23 -0.73 -4.97 2.51
N CYS A 24 -1.75 -5.09 1.66
CA CYS A 24 -3.15 -5.04 2.08
C CYS A 24 -4.06 -5.78 1.10
N VAL A 25 -5.27 -6.11 1.52
CA VAL A 25 -6.32 -6.63 0.63
C VAL A 25 -7.45 -5.61 0.58
N ILE A 26 -7.78 -5.13 -0.62
CA ILE A 26 -8.87 -4.16 -0.84
C ILE A 26 -9.81 -4.76 -1.87
N GLN A 27 -11.11 -4.83 -1.55
CA GLN A 27 -12.13 -5.41 -2.44
C GLN A 27 -11.72 -6.77 -3.05
N ASN A 28 -11.16 -7.65 -2.22
CA ASN A 28 -10.65 -8.99 -2.57
C ASN A 28 -9.50 -9.01 -3.58
N VAL A 29 -8.76 -7.91 -3.72
CA VAL A 29 -7.52 -7.83 -4.50
C VAL A 29 -6.35 -7.64 -3.54
N PHE A 30 -5.32 -8.49 -3.67
CA PHE A 30 -4.13 -8.44 -2.83
C PHE A 30 -3.11 -7.47 -3.42
N PHE A 31 -2.76 -6.43 -2.67
CA PHE A 31 -1.77 -5.43 -3.02
C PHE A 31 -0.52 -5.58 -2.15
N ARG A 32 0.64 -5.29 -2.72
CA ARG A 32 1.91 -5.20 -2.00
C ARG A 32 2.71 -4.00 -2.45
N PHE A 33 3.54 -3.47 -1.55
CA PHE A 33 4.59 -2.53 -1.88
C PHE A 33 5.91 -3.29 -2.02
N TYR A 34 6.46 -3.33 -3.24
CA TYR A 34 7.69 -4.03 -3.55
C TYR A 34 8.55 -3.20 -4.51
N MET A 35 9.85 -3.07 -4.20
CA MET A 35 10.82 -2.36 -5.04
C MET A 35 10.34 -0.98 -5.52
N ARG A 36 9.80 -0.17 -4.60
CA ARG A 36 9.24 1.17 -4.85
C ARG A 36 8.05 1.21 -5.81
N LYS A 37 7.32 0.11 -5.93
CA LYS A 37 6.09 0.00 -6.71
C LYS A 37 4.99 -0.55 -5.84
N ILE A 38 3.76 -0.14 -6.15
CA ILE A 38 2.57 -0.82 -5.68
C ILE A 38 2.19 -1.82 -6.75
N GLU A 39 2.00 -3.07 -6.36
CA GLU A 39 1.61 -4.15 -7.25
C GLU A 39 0.33 -4.79 -6.73
N TRP A 40 -0.48 -5.32 -7.64
CA TRP A 40 -1.65 -6.13 -7.31
C TRP A 40 -1.51 -7.53 -7.89
N TYR A 41 -2.08 -8.51 -7.19
CA TYR A 41 -2.01 -9.90 -7.61
C TYR A 41 -3.19 -10.25 -8.54
N ASP A 42 -2.87 -10.58 -9.79
CA ASP A 42 -3.82 -11.18 -10.71
C ASP A 42 -3.95 -12.67 -10.40
N SER A 43 -4.98 -13.03 -9.65
CA SER A 43 -5.26 -14.42 -9.28
C SER A 43 -5.55 -15.34 -10.47
N LYS A 44 -5.99 -14.79 -11.62
CA LYS A 44 -6.30 -15.57 -12.82
C LYS A 44 -5.02 -15.97 -13.54
N ASN A 45 -4.13 -15.01 -13.75
CA ASN A 45 -2.86 -15.23 -14.46
C ASN A 45 -1.70 -15.59 -13.52
N LYS A 46 -1.92 -15.51 -12.21
CA LYS A 46 -1.00 -15.85 -11.12
C LYS A 46 0.27 -15.00 -11.11
N VAL A 47 0.14 -13.73 -11.46
CA VAL A 47 1.25 -12.77 -11.60
C VAL A 47 1.00 -11.51 -10.79
N TRP A 48 2.09 -10.81 -10.43
CA TRP A 48 2.03 -9.47 -9.84
C TRP A 48 2.11 -8.43 -10.95
N ILE A 49 1.21 -7.46 -10.90
CA ILE A 49 1.07 -6.42 -11.93
C ILE A 49 1.26 -5.06 -11.26
N PRO A 50 2.15 -4.18 -11.78
CA PRO A 50 2.27 -2.82 -11.27
C PRO A 50 0.95 -2.05 -11.38
N LEU A 51 0.57 -1.38 -10.29
CA LEU A 51 -0.57 -0.48 -10.26
C LEU A 51 -0.25 0.78 -11.08
N LYS A 52 -1.11 1.10 -12.04
CA LYS A 52 -0.98 2.27 -12.93
C LYS A 52 -1.61 3.51 -12.30
N GLY A 53 -1.27 4.71 -12.79
CA GLY A 53 -1.97 5.96 -12.45
C GLY A 53 -1.42 6.70 -11.22
N LEU A 54 -0.31 6.23 -10.66
CA LEU A 54 0.36 6.81 -9.48
C LEU A 54 1.79 7.26 -9.77
N GLU A 55 2.14 7.48 -11.04
CA GLU A 55 3.50 7.76 -11.51
C GLU A 55 4.09 9.01 -10.83
N THR A 56 3.26 9.96 -10.43
CA THR A 56 3.65 11.18 -9.71
C THR A 56 3.92 10.95 -8.22
N LEU A 57 3.29 9.94 -7.61
CA LEU A 57 3.43 9.62 -6.18
C LEU A 57 4.60 8.68 -5.91
N LEU A 58 4.82 7.67 -6.78
CA LEU A 58 5.86 6.64 -6.60
C LEU A 58 7.28 7.17 -6.28
N PRO A 59 7.75 8.29 -6.88
CA PRO A 59 9.05 8.87 -6.53
C PRO A 59 9.18 9.32 -5.07
N ARG A 60 8.06 9.59 -4.39
CA ARG A 60 8.00 10.07 -3.00
C ARG A 60 7.88 8.94 -1.98
N LEU A 61 7.50 7.74 -2.41
CA LEU A 61 7.34 6.56 -1.57
C LEU A 61 8.68 5.92 -1.20
N ALA A 62 9.59 6.70 -0.62
CA ALA A 62 10.74 6.18 0.10
C ALA A 62 10.26 5.78 1.51
N GLY A 63 10.63 4.59 1.99
CA GLY A 63 10.28 4.15 3.35
C GLY A 63 8.76 4.03 3.60
N VAL A 64 8.04 3.31 2.76
CA VAL A 64 6.61 3.02 3.03
C VAL A 64 6.52 2.16 4.28
N ASN A 65 5.79 2.68 5.28
CA ASN A 65 5.60 2.05 6.58
C ASN A 65 4.36 1.16 6.57
N LYS A 66 3.28 1.62 5.92
CA LYS A 66 2.00 0.90 5.92
C LYS A 66 1.22 1.16 4.65
N VAL A 67 0.51 0.13 4.19
CA VAL A 67 -0.56 0.22 3.19
C VAL A 67 -1.77 -0.48 3.79
N THR A 68 -2.97 0.11 3.69
CA THR A 68 -4.18 -0.44 4.32
C THR A 68 -5.46 -0.10 3.57
N ASP A 69 -6.53 -0.84 3.85
CA ASP A 69 -7.88 -0.58 3.32
C ASP A 69 -8.58 0.46 4.21
N TYR A 70 -9.10 1.51 3.59
CA TYR A 70 -9.94 2.52 4.21
C TYR A 70 -11.18 2.75 3.34
N GLY A 71 -12.30 2.15 3.71
CA GLY A 71 -13.58 2.33 2.98
C GLY A 71 -13.54 1.84 1.52
N GLY A 72 -12.71 0.85 1.20
CA GLY A 72 -12.52 0.37 -0.17
C GLY A 72 -11.50 1.17 -0.97
N LYS A 73 -10.82 2.13 -0.34
CA LYS A 73 -9.68 2.88 -0.88
C LYS A 73 -8.38 2.39 -0.25
N MET A 74 -7.27 2.69 -0.91
CA MET A 74 -5.95 2.43 -0.39
C MET A 74 -5.42 3.66 0.35
N VAL A 75 -5.00 3.46 1.61
CA VAL A 75 -4.24 4.47 2.36
C VAL A 75 -2.80 4.02 2.49
N ILE A 76 -1.86 4.92 2.17
CA ILE A 76 -0.41 4.69 2.26
C ILE A 76 0.17 5.67 3.27
N LEU A 77 0.97 5.16 4.20
CA LEU A 77 1.74 5.94 5.15
C LEU A 77 3.24 5.74 4.89
N TRP A 78 3.99 6.84 4.76
CA TRP A 78 5.44 6.80 4.55
C TRP A 78 6.13 7.98 5.22
N GLN A 79 7.45 7.88 5.38
CA GLN A 79 8.30 8.97 5.86
C GLN A 79 9.34 9.28 4.78
N GLU A 80 9.43 10.54 4.36
CA GLU A 80 10.49 10.95 3.46
C GLU A 80 11.83 10.97 4.23
N PRO A 81 12.91 10.39 3.68
CA PRO A 81 14.22 10.48 4.31
C PRO A 81 14.74 11.91 4.24
N ASP A 82 14.81 12.58 5.39
CA ASP A 82 15.38 13.93 5.48
C ASP A 82 16.87 13.91 5.11
N VAL A 83 17.28 14.76 4.17
CA VAL A 83 18.69 14.90 3.74
C VAL A 83 19.44 15.98 4.54
N VAL A 84 18.72 16.80 5.33
CA VAL A 84 19.27 18.07 5.84
C VAL A 84 19.11 18.26 7.36
N SER A 85 18.21 17.55 8.06
CA SER A 85 18.05 17.71 9.52
C SER A 85 17.52 16.47 10.23
N ASP A 86 18.18 16.06 11.30
CA ASP A 86 17.88 14.90 12.16
C ASP A 86 16.55 14.99 12.94
N MET A 87 15.61 15.88 12.58
CA MET A 87 14.56 16.35 13.50
C MET A 87 13.15 16.50 12.89
N SER A 88 12.89 16.09 11.65
CA SER A 88 11.53 16.11 11.09
C SER A 88 11.14 14.84 10.35
N HIS A 89 10.82 13.78 11.09
CA HIS A 89 10.12 12.62 10.54
C HIS A 89 8.65 12.97 10.25
N GLN A 90 8.41 13.73 9.18
CA GLN A 90 7.07 13.99 8.68
C GLN A 90 6.44 12.67 8.22
N LEU A 91 5.33 12.30 8.84
CA LEU A 91 4.52 11.18 8.41
C LEU A 91 3.56 11.68 7.34
N TRP A 92 3.79 11.24 6.11
CA TRP A 92 2.93 11.50 4.98
C TRP A 92 1.82 10.45 4.90
N CYS A 93 0.67 10.88 4.42
CA CYS A 93 -0.47 10.02 4.11
C CYS A 93 -0.94 10.30 2.69
N ALA A 94 -1.32 9.26 1.96
CA ALA A 94 -2.03 9.37 0.69
C ALA A 94 -3.26 8.48 0.71
N GLU A 95 -4.37 9.03 0.24
CA GLU A 95 -5.60 8.31 -0.05
C GLU A 95 -5.73 8.11 -1.56
N ILE A 96 -5.89 6.85 -1.96
CA ILE A 96 -5.88 6.42 -3.34
C ILE A 96 -7.16 5.62 -3.61
N ALA A 97 -7.99 6.12 -4.52
CA ALA A 97 -9.10 5.35 -5.05
C ALA A 97 -8.59 4.23 -5.98
N ILE A 98 -9.22 3.07 -5.89
CA ILE A 98 -8.92 1.91 -6.74
C ILE A 98 -10.00 1.80 -7.81
N GLU A 99 -9.61 1.97 -9.06
CA GLU A 99 -10.51 1.89 -10.22
C GLU A 99 -10.26 0.60 -11.00
N LYS A 100 -11.30 -0.24 -11.12
CA LYS A 100 -11.30 -1.41 -12.00
C LYS A 100 -11.78 -1.01 -13.39
N ARG A 101 -10.92 -1.15 -14.38
CA ARG A 101 -11.19 -0.76 -15.77
C ARG A 101 -11.46 -1.96 -16.67
N GLN A 102 -11.80 -1.68 -17.92
CA GLN A 102 -12.04 -2.70 -18.93
C GLN A 102 -10.83 -3.63 -19.08
N LYS A 103 -11.08 -4.87 -19.53
CA LYS A 103 -10.06 -5.92 -19.71
C LYS A 103 -9.33 -6.34 -18.43
N GLY A 104 -9.86 -6.02 -17.25
CA GLY A 104 -9.31 -6.45 -15.97
C GLY A 104 -8.12 -5.63 -15.50
N GLU A 105 -7.91 -4.44 -16.06
CA GLU A 105 -6.91 -3.51 -15.54
C GLU A 105 -7.37 -2.89 -14.21
N ILE A 106 -6.42 -2.64 -13.32
CA ILE A 106 -6.65 -1.91 -12.06
C ILE A 106 -5.71 -0.71 -12.05
N TRP A 107 -6.27 0.46 -11.73
CA TRP A 107 -5.58 1.73 -11.66
C TRP A 107 -5.76 2.33 -10.27
N GLY A 108 -4.75 3.06 -9.81
CA GLY A 108 -4.84 3.94 -8.66
C GLY A 108 -5.10 5.38 -9.12
N ILE A 109 -5.95 6.08 -8.39
CA ILE A 109 -6.20 7.51 -8.56
C ILE A 109 -5.85 8.18 -7.24
N LEU A 110 -4.85 9.06 -7.26
CA LEU A 110 -4.48 9.85 -6.09
C LEU A 110 -5.57 10.89 -5.82
N GLU A 111 -6.34 10.73 -4.75
CA GLU A 111 -7.40 11.66 -4.39
C GLU A 111 -6.91 12.75 -3.45
N TRP A 112 -6.03 12.38 -2.52
CA TRP A 112 -5.45 13.30 -1.55
C TRP A 112 -4.11 12.77 -1.04
N PHE A 113 -3.20 13.68 -0.70
CA PHE A 113 -2.06 13.37 0.14
C PHE A 113 -1.62 14.61 0.91
N ASP A 114 -1.18 14.44 2.15
CA ASP A 114 -0.60 15.50 2.96
C ASP A 114 0.22 14.92 4.12
N ILE A 115 0.89 15.79 4.87
CA ILE A 115 1.53 15.47 6.14
C ILE A 115 0.44 15.35 7.20
N VAL A 116 0.31 14.16 7.80
CA VAL A 116 -0.66 13.91 8.88
C VAL A 116 -0.05 14.03 10.27
N SER A 117 1.28 13.99 10.37
CA SER A 117 1.97 14.21 11.64
C SER A 117 3.37 14.73 11.41
N SER A 118 3.73 15.78 12.14
CA SER A 118 5.11 16.25 12.28
C SER A 118 5.54 15.97 13.72
N ALA A 119 6.09 14.78 13.96
CA ALA A 119 6.64 14.47 15.28
C ALA A 119 8.04 15.07 15.39
N SER A 120 8.17 16.22 16.04
CA SER A 120 9.44 16.62 16.66
C SER A 120 9.66 15.76 17.89
N GLY A 121 10.21 14.56 17.67
CA GLY A 121 10.60 13.63 18.73
C GLY A 121 9.60 12.49 18.97
N LEU A 122 10.07 11.28 18.67
CA LEU A 122 9.71 9.99 19.29
C LEU A 122 8.25 9.82 19.75
N LEU A 123 7.37 9.40 18.86
CA LEU A 123 6.17 8.64 19.25
C LEU A 123 6.10 7.33 18.48
N LYS A 124 6.19 6.24 19.25
CA LYS A 124 6.02 4.85 18.82
C LYS A 124 4.69 4.72 18.06
N ILE A 125 4.77 4.25 16.83
CA ILE A 125 3.67 4.08 15.88
C ILE A 125 2.82 2.87 16.28
N ASP A 126 2.12 2.95 17.42
CA ASP A 126 1.12 1.95 17.81
C ASP A 126 -0.18 2.55 18.37
N HIS A 127 -0.27 3.88 18.51
CA HIS A 127 -1.45 4.55 19.12
C HIS A 127 -2.14 5.62 18.26
N ALA A 128 -1.72 5.85 17.01
CA ALA A 128 -2.25 6.95 16.20
C ALA A 128 -3.56 6.65 15.43
N LEU A 129 -4.25 5.53 15.72
CA LEU A 129 -5.46 5.14 14.96
C LEU A 129 -6.80 5.57 15.59
N THR A 130 -6.80 6.31 16.71
CA THR A 130 -8.08 6.69 17.36
C THR A 130 -8.46 8.16 17.21
N THR A 131 -7.71 8.98 16.45
CA THR A 131 -8.01 10.42 16.37
C THR A 131 -8.10 10.99 14.95
N ILE A 132 -7.96 10.17 13.90
CA ILE A 132 -8.13 10.63 12.50
C ILE A 132 -9.05 9.67 11.71
N ILE A 133 -10.02 9.02 12.37
CA ILE A 133 -11.15 8.35 11.72
C ILE A 133 -12.42 8.67 12.51
#